data_AF-A0A4R0YXI7-F1
#
_entry.id   AF-A0A4R0YXI7-F1
#
_cell.length_a   1.000
_cell.length_b   1.000
_cell.length_c   1.000
_cell.angle_alpha   90.00
_cell.angle_beta   90.00
_cell.angle_gamma   90.00
#
_symmetry.space_group_name_H-M   'P 1'
#
loop_
_entity.id
_entity.type
_entity.pdbx_description
1 polymer ?
#
loop_
_entity_poly.entity_id
_entity_poly.type
_entity_poly.pdbx_seq_one_letter_code
_entity_poly.pdbx_strand_id
1 'polypeptide(L)'
;MTKQERINLIYKTNIKTAVLQSLLTFPMVFCLVGLIQSDSWNGWYVAGVLVCLLLLGGIFFKANRVETELTEREDAKIIIARRNGFVFALFVVFILSFALTLNLGWMYAWILAVAVGVLYGGYRLIRKQDERLTDIDPDHPMLREIRLDNVRD
;
A
#
# COMPACT_ATOMS: atom_id res chain seq x y z
N MET A 1 7.91 2.60 25.18
CA MET A 1 8.49 3.11 23.91
C MET A 1 7.90 4.48 23.67
N THR A 2 8.72 5.49 23.41
CA THR A 2 8.22 6.85 23.16
C THR A 2 7.62 6.98 21.76
N LYS A 3 6.74 7.96 21.55
CA LYS A 3 6.15 8.25 20.22
C LYS A 3 7.22 8.45 19.13
N GLN A 4 8.35 9.06 19.48
CA GLN A 4 9.47 9.30 18.57
C GLN A 4 10.19 8.00 18.17
N GLU A 5 10.46 7.12 19.13
CA GLU A 5 11.03 5.80 18.83
C GLU A 5 10.11 4.99 17.90
N ARG A 6 8.78 5.07 18.12
CA ARG A 6 7.78 4.40 17.25
C ARG A 6 7.83 4.94 15.83
N ILE A 7 7.92 6.26 15.65
CA ILE A 7 8.06 6.90 14.33
C ILE A 7 9.31 6.39 13.61
N ASN A 8 10.47 6.38 14.28
CA ASN A 8 11.72 5.90 13.68
C ASN A 8 11.64 4.43 13.25
N LEU A 9 11.07 3.57 14.10
CA LEU A 9 10.95 2.14 13.84
C LEU A 9 10.01 1.85 12.67
N ILE A 10 8.83 2.50 12.65
CA ILE A 10 7.88 2.37 11.54
C ILE A 10 8.49 2.93 10.25
N TYR A 11 9.13 4.10 10.31
CA TYR A 11 9.76 4.71 9.13
C TYR A 11 10.85 3.82 8.52
N LYS A 12 11.76 3.29 9.34
CA LYS A 12 12.83 2.38 8.89
C LYS A 12 12.28 1.09 8.30
N THR A 13 11.19 0.57 8.86
CA THR A 13 10.48 -0.61 8.33
C THR A 13 9.79 -0.29 7.01
N ASN A 14 9.15 0.87 6.91
CA ASN A 14 8.49 1.35 5.69
C ASN A 14 9.48 1.59 4.55
N ILE A 15 10.67 2.15 4.82
CA ILE A 15 11.72 2.26 3.79
C ILE A 15 12.13 0.88 3.30
N LYS A 16 12.47 -0.05 4.21
CA LYS A 16 12.91 -1.39 3.82
C LYS A 16 11.85 -2.10 2.99
N THR A 17 10.59 -1.98 3.38
CA THR A 17 9.47 -2.59 2.65
C THR A 17 9.18 -1.88 1.34
N ALA A 18 9.30 -0.56 1.25
CA ALA A 18 9.16 0.19 0.01
C ALA A 18 10.26 -0.18 -1.02
N VAL A 19 11.50 -0.40 -0.57
CA VAL A 19 12.59 -0.88 -1.43
C VAL A 19 12.27 -2.28 -1.98
N LEU A 20 11.81 -3.19 -1.12
CA LEU A 20 11.36 -4.53 -1.51
C LEU A 20 10.17 -4.49 -2.48
N GLN A 21 9.20 -3.62 -2.23
CA GLN A 21 8.05 -3.40 -3.12
C GLN A 21 8.50 -2.89 -4.49
N SER A 22 9.40 -1.90 -4.53
CA SER A 22 9.94 -1.33 -5.77
C SER A 22 10.69 -2.38 -6.60
N LEU A 23 11.43 -3.27 -5.92
CA LEU A 23 12.14 -4.38 -6.56
C LEU A 23 11.20 -5.43 -7.14
N LEU A 24 10.03 -5.65 -6.51
CA LEU A 24 8.98 -6.57 -6.98
C LEU A 24 8.06 -5.96 -8.03
N THR A 25 7.88 -4.63 -8.06
CA THR A 25 7.07 -3.98 -9.10
C THR A 25 7.71 -4.10 -10.47
N PHE A 26 9.04 -4.20 -10.57
CA PHE A 26 9.73 -4.37 -11.84
C PHE A 26 9.37 -5.69 -12.57
N PRO A 27 9.54 -6.89 -11.97
CA PRO A 27 9.09 -8.13 -12.59
C PRO A 27 7.56 -8.18 -12.76
N MET A 28 6.79 -7.56 -11.85
CA MET A 28 5.34 -7.47 -12.00
C MET A 28 4.95 -6.71 -13.27
N VAL A 29 5.57 -5.55 -13.54
CA VAL A 29 5.35 -4.76 -14.76
C VAL A 29 5.77 -5.56 -15.99
N PHE A 30 6.90 -6.28 -15.95
CA PHE A 30 7.32 -7.13 -17.06
C PHE A 30 6.28 -8.22 -17.37
N CYS A 31 5.80 -8.95 -16.36
CA CYS A 31 4.77 -9.97 -16.55
C CYS A 31 3.45 -9.35 -17.04
N LEU A 32 3.10 -8.17 -16.54
CA LEU A 32 1.86 -7.49 -16.88
C LEU A 32 1.90 -6.94 -18.32
N VAL A 33 3.02 -6.38 -18.78
CA VAL A 33 3.22 -5.99 -20.19
C VAL A 33 3.24 -7.22 -21.09
N GLY A 34 3.93 -8.29 -20.70
CA GLY A 34 3.93 -9.56 -21.44
C GLY A 34 2.53 -10.15 -21.57
N LEU A 35 1.69 -10.02 -20.53
CA LEU A 35 0.29 -10.42 -20.58
C LEU A 35 -0.54 -9.55 -21.52
N ILE A 36 -0.33 -8.23 -21.52
CA ILE A 36 -1.04 -7.28 -22.39
C ILE A 36 -0.67 -7.49 -23.86
N GLN A 37 0.60 -7.75 -24.17
CA GLN A 37 1.08 -7.92 -25.55
C GLN A 37 0.88 -9.33 -26.11
N SER A 38 0.56 -10.32 -25.27
CA SER A 38 0.33 -11.67 -25.74
C SER A 38 -1.10 -11.82 -26.25
N ASP A 39 -1.26 -12.19 -27.52
CA ASP A 39 -2.56 -12.52 -28.13
C ASP A 39 -3.24 -13.74 -27.50
N SER A 40 -2.54 -14.47 -26.62
CA SER A 40 -3.08 -15.59 -25.85
C SER A 40 -2.86 -15.34 -24.37
N TRP A 41 -3.80 -15.78 -23.53
CA TRP A 41 -3.66 -15.78 -22.08
C TRP A 41 -2.54 -16.74 -21.64
N ASN A 42 -1.29 -16.32 -21.85
CA ASN A 42 -0.13 -17.12 -21.52
C ASN A 42 -0.06 -17.26 -19.99
N GLY A 43 -0.32 -18.49 -19.53
CA GLY A 43 -0.43 -18.82 -18.10
C GLY A 43 0.80 -18.44 -17.29
N TRP A 44 1.98 -18.35 -17.91
CA TRP A 44 3.20 -17.89 -17.25
C TRP A 44 3.13 -16.43 -16.80
N TYR A 45 2.59 -15.54 -17.64
CA TYR A 45 2.44 -14.13 -17.28
C TYR A 45 1.33 -13.93 -16.24
N VAL A 46 0.24 -14.67 -16.34
CA VAL A 46 -0.84 -14.68 -15.32
C VAL A 46 -0.29 -15.12 -13.96
N ALA A 47 0.43 -16.25 -13.93
CA ALA A 47 1.06 -16.76 -12.72
C ALA A 47 2.09 -15.77 -12.17
N GLY A 48 2.90 -15.14 -13.03
CA GLY A 48 3.88 -14.13 -12.65
C GLY A 48 3.24 -12.91 -11.96
N VAL A 49 2.15 -12.38 -12.51
CA VAL A 49 1.39 -11.27 -11.90
C VAL A 49 0.80 -11.68 -10.55
N LEU A 50 0.18 -12.87 -10.47
CA LEU A 50 -0.41 -13.38 -9.23
C LEU A 50 0.64 -13.57 -8.13
N VAL A 51 1.79 -14.17 -8.45
CA VAL A 51 2.90 -14.36 -7.50
C VAL A 51 3.42 -13.00 -7.01
N CYS A 52 3.60 -12.03 -7.91
CA CYS A 52 4.02 -10.68 -7.52
C CYS A 52 3.01 -10.01 -6.58
N LEU A 53 1.71 -10.12 -6.86
CA LEU A 53 0.65 -9.59 -5.99
C LEU A 53 0.65 -10.25 -4.61
N LEU A 54 0.83 -11.57 -4.54
CA LEU A 54 0.92 -12.30 -3.27
C LEU A 54 2.14 -11.87 -2.46
N LEU A 55 3.31 -11.73 -3.10
CA LEU A 55 4.54 -11.26 -2.44
C LEU A 55 4.40 -9.82 -1.95
N LEU A 56 3.81 -8.92 -2.76
CA LEU A 56 3.51 -7.55 -2.35
C LEU A 56 2.55 -7.51 -1.16
N GLY A 57 1.50 -8.33 -1.19
CA GLY A 57 0.57 -8.49 -0.08
C GLY A 57 1.25 -9.00 1.20
N GLY A 58 2.14 -9.99 1.08
CA GLY A 58 2.93 -10.50 2.21
C GLY A 58 3.87 -9.46 2.82
N ILE A 59 4.53 -8.64 1.99
CA ILE A 59 5.36 -7.52 2.46
C ILE A 59 4.51 -6.47 3.19
N PHE A 60 3.34 -6.14 2.64
CA PHE A 60 2.40 -5.23 3.28
C PHE A 60 1.91 -5.76 4.63
N PHE A 61 1.57 -7.05 4.69
CA PHE A 61 1.14 -7.69 5.92
C PHE A 61 2.24 -7.70 6.99
N LYS A 62 3.49 -7.93 6.58
CA LYS A 62 4.65 -7.85 7.48
C LYS A 62 4.84 -6.44 8.04
N ALA A 63 4.73 -5.40 7.20
CA ALA A 63 4.79 -4.01 7.64
C ALA A 63 3.65 -3.68 8.63
N ASN A 64 2.43 -4.12 8.30
CA ASN A 64 1.26 -3.94 9.14
C ASN A 64 1.42 -4.63 10.50
N ARG A 65 1.99 -5.84 10.53
CA ARG A 65 2.22 -6.58 11.77
C ARG A 65 3.16 -5.82 12.72
N VAL A 66 4.25 -5.26 12.19
CA VAL A 66 5.18 -4.43 12.98
C VAL A 66 4.45 -3.24 13.59
N GLU A 67 3.57 -2.57 12.84
CA GLU A 67 2.79 -1.45 13.37
C GLU A 67 1.75 -1.88 14.42
N THR A 68 1.08 -3.02 14.22
CA THR A 68 0.11 -3.55 15.20
C THR A 68 0.75 -4.05 16.49
N GLU A 69 2.01 -4.51 16.45
CA GLU A 69 2.75 -4.96 17.63
C GLU A 69 3.21 -3.78 18.51
N LEU A 70 3.17 -2.54 18.02
CA LEU A 70 3.55 -1.34 18.77
C LEU A 70 2.47 -0.82 19.72
N THR A 71 1.22 -1.28 19.56
CA THR A 71 0.09 -0.92 20.42
C THR A 71 -0.41 -2.15 21.17
N GLU A 72 -0.77 -1.97 22.45
CA GLU A 72 -1.36 -3.03 23.27
C GLU A 72 -2.88 -3.08 23.15
N ARG A 73 -3.51 -1.97 22.71
CA ARG A 73 -4.97 -1.85 22.61
C ARG A 73 -5.49 -2.62 21.39
N GLU A 74 -6.38 -3.59 21.61
CA GLU A 74 -6.96 -4.39 20.52
C GLU A 74 -7.76 -3.54 19.53
N ASP A 75 -8.50 -2.54 20.01
CA ASP A 75 -9.26 -1.61 19.15
C ASP A 75 -8.34 -0.84 18.18
N ALA A 76 -7.16 -0.42 18.65
CA ALA A 76 -6.17 0.24 17.84
C ALA A 76 -5.59 -0.70 16.77
N LYS A 77 -5.33 -1.98 17.11
CA LYS A 77 -4.86 -2.99 16.15
C LYS A 77 -5.86 -3.21 15.01
N ILE A 78 -7.16 -3.27 15.32
CA ILE A 78 -8.22 -3.43 14.31
C ILE A 78 -8.24 -2.23 13.37
N ILE A 79 -8.13 -1.01 13.91
CA ILE A 79 -8.13 0.22 13.10
C ILE A 79 -6.88 0.29 12.21
N ILE A 80 -5.69 -0.01 12.75
CA ILE A 80 -4.42 -0.05 12.00
C ILE A 80 -4.51 -1.07 10.85
N ALA A 81 -4.97 -2.29 11.14
CA ALA A 81 -5.10 -3.34 10.13
C ALA A 81 -6.08 -2.94 9.02
N ARG A 82 -7.22 -2.33 9.39
CA ARG A 82 -8.20 -1.84 8.41
C ARG A 82 -7.64 -0.70 7.56
N ARG A 83 -6.93 0.25 8.17
CA ARG A 83 -6.31 1.38 7.48
C ARG A 83 -5.26 0.91 6.48
N ASN A 84 -4.34 0.07 6.94
CA ASN A 84 -3.25 -0.44 6.10
C ASN A 84 -3.75 -1.40 5.01
N GLY A 85 -4.77 -2.21 5.31
CA GLY A 85 -5.45 -3.04 4.30
C GLY A 85 -6.15 -2.20 3.23
N PHE A 86 -6.75 -1.09 3.62
CA PHE A 86 -7.37 -0.16 2.68
C PHE A 86 -6.34 0.57 1.81
N VAL A 87 -5.19 0.97 2.37
CA VAL A 87 -4.05 1.51 1.60
C VAL A 87 -3.57 0.50 0.56
N PHE A 88 -3.42 -0.78 0.93
CA PHE A 88 -3.03 -1.83 -0.01
C PHE A 88 -4.07 -2.03 -1.12
N ALA A 89 -5.36 -2.06 -0.79
CA ALA A 89 -6.42 -2.18 -1.77
C ALA A 89 -6.41 -1.03 -2.79
N LEU A 90 -6.24 0.21 -2.33
CA LEU A 90 -6.10 1.39 -3.19
C LEU A 90 -4.88 1.29 -4.12
N PHE A 91 -3.75 0.80 -3.60
CA PHE A 91 -2.54 0.57 -4.38
C PHE A 91 -2.76 -0.47 -5.49
N VAL A 92 -3.40 -1.61 -5.18
CA VAL A 92 -3.73 -2.65 -6.17
C VAL A 92 -4.70 -2.12 -7.22
N VAL A 93 -5.76 -1.42 -6.81
CA VAL A 93 -6.74 -0.80 -7.73
C VAL A 93 -6.04 0.17 -8.68
N PHE A 94 -5.10 0.97 -8.19
CA PHE A 94 -4.34 1.90 -9.03
C PHE A 94 -3.49 1.18 -10.07
N ILE A 95 -2.75 0.14 -9.69
CA ILE A 95 -1.95 -0.67 -10.64
C ILE A 95 -2.84 -1.31 -11.70
N LEU A 96 -3.96 -1.91 -11.29
CA LEU A 96 -4.89 -2.55 -12.23
C LEU A 96 -5.54 -1.53 -13.17
N SER A 97 -5.90 -0.35 -12.68
CA SER A 97 -6.45 0.73 -13.51
C SER A 97 -5.43 1.22 -14.54
N PHE A 98 -4.16 1.32 -14.14
CA PHE A 98 -3.06 1.67 -15.03
C PHE A 98 -2.80 0.61 -16.10
N ALA A 99 -2.73 -0.66 -15.70
CA ALA A 99 -2.63 -1.82 -16.58
C ALA A 99 -3.76 -1.83 -17.63
N LEU A 100 -4.99 -1.65 -17.18
CA LEU A 100 -6.19 -1.63 -18.03
C LEU A 100 -6.15 -0.47 -19.03
N THR A 101 -5.69 0.71 -18.60
CA THR A 101 -5.55 1.88 -19.48
C THR A 101 -4.48 1.66 -20.56
N LEU A 102 -3.36 1.00 -20.22
CA LEU A 102 -2.34 0.65 -21.22
C LEU A 102 -2.85 -0.35 -22.25
N ASN A 103 -3.65 -1.33 -21.83
CA ASN A 103 -4.22 -2.34 -22.73
C ASN A 103 -5.30 -1.75 -23.67
N LEU A 104 -6.20 -0.93 -23.12
CA LEU A 104 -7.31 -0.33 -23.89
C LEU A 104 -6.88 0.90 -24.71
N GLY A 105 -5.71 1.47 -24.40
CA GLY A 105 -5.17 2.66 -25.04
C GLY A 105 -5.71 3.98 -24.46
N TRP A 106 -5.10 5.09 -24.89
CA TRP A 106 -5.33 6.44 -24.34
C TRP A 106 -6.76 6.95 -24.45
N MET A 107 -7.58 6.39 -25.34
CA MET A 107 -9.02 6.67 -25.41
C MET A 107 -9.74 6.36 -24.09
N TYR A 108 -9.20 5.44 -23.29
CA TYR A 108 -9.74 5.03 -21.99
C TYR A 108 -9.01 5.67 -20.80
N ALA A 109 -8.24 6.75 -21.02
CA ALA A 109 -7.54 7.46 -19.95
C ALA A 109 -8.47 7.99 -18.84
N TRP A 110 -9.78 8.10 -19.09
CA TRP A 110 -10.78 8.40 -18.06
C TRP A 110 -10.79 7.38 -16.92
N ILE A 111 -10.37 6.13 -17.16
CA ILE A 111 -10.20 5.09 -16.12
C ILE A 111 -9.20 5.55 -15.06
N LEU A 112 -8.10 6.20 -15.47
CA LEU A 112 -7.14 6.79 -14.54
C LEU A 112 -7.75 7.95 -13.76
N ALA A 113 -8.55 8.80 -14.41
CA ALA A 113 -9.22 9.90 -13.72
C ALA A 113 -10.18 9.39 -12.63
N VAL A 114 -10.94 8.31 -12.92
CA VAL A 114 -11.78 7.63 -11.93
C VAL A 114 -10.94 7.03 -10.81
N ALA A 115 -9.83 6.35 -11.14
CA ALA A 115 -8.92 5.79 -10.15
C ALA A 115 -8.35 6.86 -9.21
N VAL A 116 -7.96 8.03 -9.74
CA VAL A 116 -7.51 9.18 -8.93
C VAL A 116 -8.63 9.69 -8.01
N GLY A 117 -9.88 9.74 -8.49
CA GLY A 117 -11.04 10.06 -7.66
C GLY A 117 -11.24 9.08 -6.50
N VAL A 118 -11.09 7.77 -6.77
CA VAL A 118 -11.14 6.71 -5.76
C VAL A 118 -10.01 6.85 -4.74
N LEU A 119 -8.78 7.13 -5.20
CA LEU A 119 -7.63 7.39 -4.33
C LEU A 119 -7.86 8.59 -3.41
N TYR A 120 -8.42 9.68 -3.96
CA TYR A 120 -8.73 10.87 -3.18
C TYR A 120 -9.81 10.61 -2.11
N GLY A 121 -10.90 9.94 -2.49
CA GLY A 121 -11.94 9.52 -1.55
C GLY A 121 -11.39 8.58 -0.47
N GLY A 122 -10.52 7.66 -0.88
CA GLY A 122 -9.86 6.73 0.02
C GLY A 122 -8.92 7.41 1.01
N TYR A 123 -8.14 8.39 0.56
CA TYR A 123 -7.29 9.21 1.43
C TYR A 123 -8.10 9.89 2.55
N ARG A 124 -9.31 10.38 2.23
CA ARG A 124 -10.21 10.98 3.24
C ARG A 124 -10.67 9.96 4.30
N LEU A 125 -10.89 8.71 3.91
CA LEU A 125 -11.24 7.63 4.84
C LEU A 125 -10.08 7.25 5.76
N ILE A 126 -8.87 7.17 5.20
CA ILE A 126 -7.64 6.92 5.97
C ILE A 126 -7.45 8.01 7.02
N ARG A 127 -7.64 9.28 6.65
CA ARG A 127 -7.53 10.40 7.59
C ARG A 127 -8.50 10.29 8.76
N LYS A 128 -9.75 9.89 8.51
CA LYS A 128 -10.73 9.66 9.59
C LYS A 128 -10.35 8.50 10.51
N GLN A 129 -9.68 7.47 9.96
CA GLN A 129 -9.19 6.35 10.76
C GLN A 129 -7.98 6.74 11.61
N ASP A 130 -7.09 7.57 11.08
CA ASP A 130 -5.97 8.16 11.85
C ASP A 130 -6.47 9.01 13.02
N GLU A 131 -7.46 9.88 12.78
CA GLU A 131 -8.05 10.71 13.83
C GLU A 131 -8.64 9.84 14.97
N ARG A 132 -9.40 8.80 14.61
CA ARG A 132 -9.92 7.83 15.60
C ARG A 132 -8.82 7.04 16.32
N LEU A 133 -7.73 6.73 15.62
CA LEU A 133 -6.62 6.00 16.20
C LEU A 133 -5.88 6.83 17.23
N THR A 134 -5.72 8.14 17.00
CA THR A 134 -5.11 9.06 17.98
C THR A 134 -5.98 9.25 19.22
N ASP A 135 -7.31 9.22 19.08
CA ASP A 135 -8.21 9.25 20.23
C ASP A 135 -8.07 7.99 21.10
N ILE A 136 -7.79 6.84 20.49
CA ILE A 136 -7.66 5.54 21.17
C ILE A 136 -6.24 5.30 21.67
N ASP A 137 -5.20 5.69 20.94
CA ASP A 137 -3.79 5.58 21.34
C ASP A 137 -3.07 6.88 20.97
N PRO A 138 -3.00 7.86 21.90
CA PRO A 138 -2.39 9.17 21.66
C PRO A 138 -0.90 9.08 21.29
N ASP A 139 -0.24 8.00 21.74
CA ASP A 139 1.17 7.73 21.50
C ASP A 139 1.40 6.98 20.18
N HIS A 140 0.34 6.58 19.47
CA HIS A 140 0.47 6.01 18.13
C HIS A 140 0.68 7.11 17.10
N PRO A 141 1.72 7.03 16.26
CA PRO A 141 1.98 8.06 15.27
C PRO A 141 0.94 8.04 14.14
N MET A 142 0.52 9.22 13.70
CA MET A 142 -0.35 9.34 12.52
C MET A 142 0.44 9.03 11.24
N LEU A 143 -0.25 8.61 10.18
CA LEU A 143 0.40 8.29 8.91
C LEU A 143 1.13 9.51 8.31
N ARG A 144 0.63 10.72 8.57
CA ARG A 144 1.27 11.99 8.19
C ARG A 144 2.53 12.32 9.00
N GLU A 145 2.68 11.76 10.19
CA GLU A 145 3.84 12.01 11.08
C GLU A 145 5.03 11.12 10.71
N ILE A 146 4.78 9.98 10.05
CA ILE A 146 5.81 9.05 9.58
C ILE A 146 6.46 9.61 8.30
N ARG A 147 7.21 10.69 8.43
CA ARG A 147 7.95 11.38 7.36
C ARG A 147 9.40 11.59 7.76
N LEU A 148 10.28 11.68 6.77
CA LEU A 148 11.72 11.89 6.98
C LEU A 148 12.00 13.10 7.89
N ASP A 149 11.26 14.20 7.72
CA ASP A 149 11.39 15.44 8.50
C ASP A 149 11.17 15.26 10.02
N ASN A 150 10.45 14.20 10.41
CA ASN A 150 10.12 13.90 11.80
C ASN A 150 10.99 12.78 12.39
N VAL A 151 11.91 12.20 11.63
CA VAL A 151 12.86 11.18 12.12
C VAL A 151 13.99 11.90 12.86
N ARG A 152 14.32 11.44 14.07
CA ARG A 152 15.43 11.99 14.87
C ARG A 152 16.29 10.85 15.40
N ASP A 153 17.62 10.96 15.26
CA ASP A 153 18.58 9.98 15.78
C ASP A 153 18.71 10.04 17.31
#